data_AF-A0A2R6EKM1-F1
#
_entry.id   AF-A0A2R6EKM1-F1
#
_cell.length_a   1.000
_cell.length_b   1.000
_cell.length_c   1.000
_cell.angle_alpha   90.00
_cell.angle_beta   90.00
_cell.angle_gamma   90.00
#
_symmetry.space_group_name_H-M   'P 1'
#
loop_
_entity.id
_entity.type
_entity.pdbx_description
1 polymer ?
#
loop_
_entity_poly.entity_id
_entity_poly.type
_entity_poly.pdbx_seq_one_letter_code
_entity_poly.pdbx_strand_id
1 'polypeptide(L)'
;MTSDAEISGRPIFAIVAVVVVLVGGLLGGIVGTTGQERAMTMDLLGVVSFPMTPVSMAAFGMAVTALALAALFGLVRVASRYDEPDRRA
;
A
#
# COMPACT_ATOMS: atom_id res chain seq x y z
N MET A 1 1.54 33.14 -24.09
CA MET A 1 2.35 32.51 -23.03
C MET A 1 1.42 31.62 -22.23
N THR A 2 1.30 30.35 -22.62
CA THR A 2 0.56 29.34 -21.86
C THR A 2 1.62 28.57 -21.12
N SER A 3 1.64 28.65 -19.79
CA SER A 3 2.60 27.92 -18.98
C SER A 3 2.38 26.42 -19.18
N ASP A 4 3.32 25.74 -19.84
CA ASP A 4 3.50 24.30 -19.67
C ASP A 4 3.86 24.08 -18.21
N ALA A 5 2.84 23.86 -17.39
CA ALA A 5 3.03 23.35 -16.06
C ALA A 5 3.53 21.92 -16.25
N GLU A 6 4.84 21.71 -16.20
CA GLU A 6 5.42 20.38 -15.99
C GLU A 6 4.79 19.81 -14.73
N ILE A 7 3.75 18.99 -14.89
CA ILE A 7 3.08 18.34 -13.78
C ILE A 7 4.12 17.39 -13.19
N SER A 8 4.69 17.77 -12.04
CA SER A 8 5.62 16.92 -11.30
C SER A 8 5.00 15.54 -11.13
N GLY A 9 5.72 14.47 -11.49
CA GLY A 9 5.20 13.10 -11.37
C GLY A 9 4.94 12.68 -9.91
N ARG A 10 5.56 13.34 -8.93
CA ARG A 10 5.41 13.05 -7.49
C ARG A 10 3.96 13.06 -7.00
N PRO A 11 3.17 14.14 -7.20
CA PRO A 11 1.77 14.16 -6.79
C PRO A 11 0.92 13.11 -7.48
N ILE A 12 1.17 12.81 -8.77
CA ILE A 12 0.42 11.77 -9.49
C ILE A 12 0.66 10.40 -8.84
N PHE A 13 1.93 10.04 -8.58
CA PHE A 13 2.27 8.79 -7.91
C PHE A 13 1.67 8.68 -6.51
N ALA A 14 1.66 9.77 -5.74
CA ALA A 14 1.04 9.79 -4.42
C ALA A 14 -0.47 9.54 -4.49
N ILE A 15 -1.18 10.15 -5.44
CA ILE A 15 -2.61 9.93 -5.65
C ILE A 15 -2.88 8.47 -6.03
N VAL A 16 -2.11 7.92 -6.97
CA VAL A 16 -2.26 6.51 -7.39
C VAL A 16 -2.02 5.56 -6.21
N ALA A 17 -0.99 5.80 -5.40
CA ALA A 17 -0.72 4.98 -4.23
C ALA A 17 -1.89 4.99 -3.25
N VAL A 18 -2.48 6.16 -2.97
CA VAL A 18 -3.67 6.28 -2.11
C VAL A 18 -4.85 5.51 -2.71
N VAL A 19 -5.12 5.65 -4.00
CA VAL A 19 -6.20 4.91 -4.67
C VAL A 19 -6.00 3.40 -4.56
N VAL A 20 -4.79 2.91 -4.78
CA VAL A 20 -4.46 1.48 -4.67
C VAL A 20 -4.68 0.98 -3.24
N VAL A 21 -4.29 1.75 -2.22
CA VAL A 21 -4.53 1.40 -0.81
C VAL A 21 -6.03 1.34 -0.52
N LEU A 22 -6.82 2.30 -1.00
CA LEU A 22 -8.27 2.29 -0.83
C LEU A 22 -8.93 1.08 -1.51
N VAL A 23 -8.47 0.70 -2.69
CA VAL A 23 -8.93 -0.52 -3.39
C VAL A 23 -8.58 -1.77 -2.58
N GLY A 24 -7.36 -1.86 -2.04
CA GLY A 24 -6.96 -2.95 -1.16
C GLY A 24 -7.83 -3.05 0.10
N GLY A 25 -8.19 -1.90 0.68
CA GLY A 25 -9.13 -1.82 1.79
C GLY A 25 -10.55 -2.26 1.43
N LEU A 26 -11.06 -1.81 0.28
CA LEU A 26 -12.37 -2.20 -0.23
C LEU A 26 -12.45 -3.72 -0.45
N LEU A 27 -11.44 -4.30 -1.10
CA LEU A 27 -11.35 -5.74 -1.32
C LEU A 27 -11.25 -6.49 0.01
N GLY A 28 -10.43 -6.03 0.96
CA GLY A 28 -10.37 -6.59 2.30
C GLY A 28 -11.73 -6.53 3.02
N GLY A 29 -12.46 -5.43 2.90
CA GLY A 29 -13.80 -5.29 3.45
C GLY A 29 -14.79 -6.30 2.86
N ILE A 30 -14.75 -6.49 1.54
CA ILE A 30 -15.58 -7.50 0.84
C ILE A 30 -15.22 -8.92 1.32
N VAL A 31 -13.93 -9.23 1.47
CA VAL A 31 -13.50 -10.53 2.02
C VAL A 31 -14.02 -10.73 3.45
N GLY A 32 -14.01 -9.67 4.27
CA GLY A 32 -14.54 -9.73 5.63
C GLY A 32 -16.07 -9.87 5.71
N THR A 33 -16.83 -9.54 4.66
CA THR A 33 -18.29 -9.79 4.62
C THR A 33 -18.61 -11.22 4.17
N THR A 34 -17.77 -11.82 3.33
CA THR A 34 -17.93 -13.19 2.80
C THR A 34 -17.34 -14.26 3.72
N GLY A 35 -16.48 -13.88 4.68
CA GLY A 35 -15.90 -14.76 5.69
C GLY A 35 -16.97 -15.61 6.38
N GLN A 36 -17.03 -16.89 5.99
CA GLN A 36 -18.05 -17.88 6.40
C GLN A 36 -18.05 -18.16 7.91
N GLU A 37 -17.03 -17.70 8.64
CA GLU A 37 -16.84 -17.97 10.06
C GLU A 37 -16.48 -16.69 10.82
N ARG A 38 -17.45 -15.77 10.97
CA ARG A 38 -17.29 -14.54 11.78
C ARG A 38 -16.89 -14.79 13.23
N ALA A 39 -17.02 -16.03 13.72
CA ALA A 39 -16.67 -16.45 15.06
C ALA A 39 -15.22 -16.98 15.20
N MET A 40 -14.50 -17.18 14.09
CA MET A 40 -13.10 -17.61 14.13
C MET A 40 -12.18 -16.38 14.23
N THR A 41 -11.27 -16.40 15.19
CA THR A 41 -10.16 -15.45 15.24
C THR A 41 -9.15 -15.83 14.15
N MET A 42 -8.82 -14.89 13.27
CA MET A 42 -7.70 -15.06 12.35
C MET A 42 -6.41 -14.83 13.13
N ASP A 43 -5.53 -15.82 13.12
CA ASP A 43 -4.22 -15.68 13.76
C ASP A 43 -3.18 -15.24 12.73
N LEU A 44 -2.62 -14.06 12.94
CA LEU A 44 -1.65 -13.48 12.03
C LEU A 44 -0.26 -13.96 12.42
N LEU A 45 0.19 -15.02 11.75
CA LEU A 45 1.53 -15.59 11.93
C LEU A 45 1.84 -16.01 13.38
N GLY A 46 0.81 -16.22 14.22
CA GLY A 46 0.95 -16.50 15.66
C GLY A 46 1.32 -15.30 16.53
N VAL A 47 1.32 -14.09 15.98
CA VAL A 47 1.77 -12.86 16.66
C VAL A 47 0.59 -11.97 17.08
N VAL A 48 -0.45 -11.90 16.25
CA VAL A 48 -1.62 -11.04 16.50
C VAL A 48 -2.88 -11.79 16.09
N SER A 49 -3.78 -12.02 17.03
CA SER A 49 -5.10 -12.60 16.75
C SER A 49 -6.14 -11.49 16.68
N PHE A 50 -6.93 -11.46 15.61
CA PHE A 50 -8.00 -10.47 15.47
C PHE A 50 -9.28 -11.07 14.89
N PRO A 51 -10.45 -10.49 15.21
CA PRO A 51 -11.72 -10.98 14.70
C PRO A 51 -11.79 -10.77 13.18
N MET A 52 -12.36 -11.73 12.44
CA MET A 52 -12.65 -11.58 11.00
C MET A 52 -13.88 -10.69 10.75
N THR A 53 -13.79 -9.43 11.15
CA THR A 53 -14.82 -8.43 10.82
C THR A 53 -14.52 -7.75 9.48
N PRO A 54 -15.54 -7.22 8.79
CA PRO A 54 -15.33 -6.41 7.58
C PRO A 54 -14.36 -5.24 7.80
N VAL A 55 -14.43 -4.59 8.96
CA VAL A 55 -13.59 -3.43 9.29
C VAL A 55 -12.13 -3.85 9.51
N SER A 56 -11.89 -4.92 10.26
CA SER A 56 -10.54 -5.43 10.50
C SER A 56 -9.90 -5.97 9.22
N MET A 57 -10.66 -6.64 8.36
CA MET A 57 -10.17 -7.11 7.06
C MET A 57 -9.90 -5.96 6.08
N ALA A 58 -10.71 -4.90 6.10
CA ALA A 58 -10.43 -3.69 5.32
C ALA A 58 -9.16 -3.00 5.81
N ALA A 59 -9.01 -2.81 7.12
CA ALA A 59 -7.81 -2.24 7.72
C ALA A 59 -6.56 -3.08 7.41
N PHE A 60 -6.67 -4.40 7.48
CA PHE A 60 -5.61 -5.33 7.09
C PHE A 60 -5.23 -5.17 5.61
N GLY A 61 -6.22 -5.16 4.71
CA GLY A 61 -5.99 -4.95 3.28
C GLY A 61 -5.28 -3.62 2.99
N MET A 62 -5.70 -2.53 3.65
CA MET A 62 -5.04 -1.22 3.54
C MET A 62 -3.59 -1.28 4.06
N ALA A 63 -3.38 -1.86 5.24
CA ALA A 63 -2.07 -1.93 5.87
C ALA A 63 -1.08 -2.76 5.04
N VAL A 64 -1.49 -3.93 4.57
CA VAL A 64 -0.67 -4.81 3.72
C VAL A 64 -0.32 -4.12 2.40
N THR A 65 -1.31 -3.49 1.76
CA THR A 65 -1.09 -2.77 0.49
C THR A 65 -0.13 -1.60 0.68
N ALA A 66 -0.32 -0.81 1.74
CA ALA A 66 0.56 0.30 2.08
C ALA A 66 1.99 -0.18 2.38
N LEU A 67 2.13 -1.29 3.12
CA LEU A 67 3.41 -1.90 3.43
C LEU A 67 4.13 -2.39 2.16
N ALA A 68 3.40 -3.04 1.24
CA ALA A 68 3.94 -3.50 -0.02
C ALA A 68 4.43 -2.34 -0.89
N LEU A 69 3.63 -1.28 -1.03
CA LEU A 69 4.03 -0.07 -1.76
C LEU A 69 5.24 0.60 -1.09
N ALA A 70 5.23 0.75 0.23
CA ALA A 70 6.34 1.34 0.97
C ALA A 70 7.64 0.52 0.81
N ALA A 71 7.54 -0.81 0.80
CA ALA A 71 8.68 -1.70 0.57
C ALA A 71 9.24 -1.52 -0.85
N LEU A 72 8.39 -1.52 -1.87
CA LEU A 72 8.81 -1.33 -3.27
C LEU A 72 9.42 0.06 -3.50
N PHE A 73 8.75 1.12 -3.08
CA PHE A 73 9.27 2.49 -3.22
C PHE A 73 10.53 2.70 -2.37
N GLY A 74 10.57 2.11 -1.17
CA GLY A 74 11.76 2.12 -0.32
C GLY A 74 12.94 1.44 -0.99
N LEU A 75 12.72 0.28 -1.61
CA LEU A 75 13.75 -0.46 -2.34
C LEU A 75 14.25 0.32 -3.55
N VAL A 76 13.34 0.91 -4.34
CA VAL A 76 13.71 1.78 -5.48
C VAL A 76 14.55 2.95 -4.99
N ARG A 77 14.13 3.64 -3.92
CA ARG A 77 14.90 4.75 -3.34
C ARG A 77 16.29 4.31 -2.87
N VAL A 78 16.39 3.10 -2.31
CA VAL A 78 17.66 2.50 -1.88
C VAL A 78 18.53 2.09 -3.07
N ALA A 79 17.96 1.65 -4.18
CA ALA A 79 18.72 1.33 -5.39
C ALA A 79 19.23 2.62 -6.06
N SER A 80 18.36 3.62 -6.22
CA SER A 80 18.72 4.88 -6.89
C SER A 80 19.84 5.64 -6.21
N ARG A 81 20.01 5.53 -4.88
CA ARG A 81 21.16 6.15 -4.19
C ARG A 81 22.51 5.51 -4.54
N TYR A 82 22.53 4.27 -5.04
CA TYR A 82 23.76 3.58 -5.46
C TYR A 82 24.03 3.75 -6.95
N ASP A 83 23.00 4.06 -7.74
CA ASP A 83 23.11 4.28 -9.19
C ASP A 83 23.51 5.72 -9.56
N GLU A 84 23.63 6.65 -8.61
CA GLU A 84 24.09 8.03 -8.89
C GLU A 84 25.58 8.00 -9.29
N PRO A 85 25.93 8.09 -10.59
CA PRO A 85 27.31 7.97 -11.04
C PRO A 85 28.02 9.28 -10.73
N ASP A 86 29.21 9.18 -10.17
CA ASP A 86 30.11 10.29 -9.90
C ASP A 86 30.37 11.06 -11.22
N ARG A 87 29.62 12.14 -11.48
CA ARG A 87 29.78 12.98 -12.68
C ARG A 87 30.98 13.90 -12.52
N ARG A 88 32.18 13.30 -12.48
CA ARG A 88 33.48 13.96 -12.66
C ARG A 88 34.47 13.01 -13.33
N ALA A 89 34.50 13.07 -14.66
CA ALA A 89 35.69 12.82 -15.47
C ALA A 89 35.60 13.72 -16.70
#